data_AF-A0A497PU36-F1
#
_entry.id   AF-A0A497PU36-F1
#
_cell.length_a   1.000
_cell.length_b   1.000
_cell.length_c   1.000
_cell.angle_alpha   90.00
_cell.angle_beta   90.00
_cell.angle_gamma   90.00
#
_symmetry.space_group_name_H-M   'P 1'
#
loop_
_entity.id
_entity.type
_entity.pdbx_description
1 polymer ?
#
loop_
_entity_poly.entity_id
_entity_poly.type
_entity_poly.pdbx_seq_one_letter_code
_entity_poly.pdbx_strand_id
1 'polypeptide(L)'
;MSNEKKPIRDRVWFKRAIYLILAIACYPAMSFTIQVISDVSGLTQWSQQHGPYFILNEITGPIVMTNFFVILFFIALSMAFIFKAFGATEELPID
;
A
#
# COMPACT_ATOMS: atom_id res chain seq x y z
N MET A 1 -36.08 23.94 -16.93
CA MET A 1 -36.04 22.55 -16.41
C MET A 1 -35.41 21.65 -17.46
N SER A 2 -34.65 20.65 -17.04
CA SER A 2 -33.87 19.70 -17.86
C SER A 2 -32.52 20.28 -18.33
N ASN A 3 -31.38 19.57 -18.27
CA ASN A 3 -31.15 18.13 -18.17
C ASN A 3 -29.80 17.90 -17.44
N GLU A 4 -29.82 17.36 -16.22
CA GLU A 4 -28.62 17.03 -15.44
C GLU A 4 -27.93 15.77 -16.00
N LYS A 5 -27.29 15.87 -17.16
CA LYS A 5 -26.40 14.82 -17.69
C LYS A 5 -25.01 14.86 -17.04
N LYS A 6 -24.91 14.75 -15.71
CA LYS A 6 -23.62 14.58 -15.00
C LYS A 6 -23.44 13.33 -14.10
N PRO A 7 -24.29 12.28 -14.09
CA PRO A 7 -24.09 11.21 -13.12
C PRO A 7 -22.90 10.28 -13.41
N ILE A 8 -22.48 10.12 -14.67
CA ILE A 8 -21.45 9.14 -15.05
C ILE A 8 -20.05 9.68 -14.78
N ARG A 9 -19.77 10.91 -15.21
CA ARG A 9 -18.45 11.53 -15.06
C ARG A 9 -18.06 11.64 -13.59
N ASP A 10 -18.98 12.10 -12.75
CA ASP A 10 -18.71 12.31 -11.33
C ASP A 10 -18.52 10.96 -10.58
N ARG A 11 -19.21 9.89 -10.99
CA ARG A 11 -18.99 8.53 -10.47
C ARG A 11 -17.62 7.96 -10.87
N VAL A 12 -17.14 8.24 -12.08
CA VAL A 12 -15.80 7.82 -12.51
C VAL A 12 -14.73 8.53 -11.69
N TRP A 13 -14.82 9.85 -11.54
CA TRP A 13 -13.89 10.62 -10.71
C TRP A 13 -13.90 10.20 -9.25
N PHE A 14 -15.07 9.87 -8.69
CA PHE A 14 -15.17 9.34 -7.34
C PHE A 14 -14.47 7.99 -7.17
N LYS A 15 -14.65 7.06 -8.12
CA LYS A 15 -13.91 5.77 -8.11
C LYS A 15 -12.40 5.98 -8.19
N ARG A 16 -11.93 6.91 -9.03
CA ARG A 16 -10.51 7.26 -9.11
C ARG A 16 -9.97 7.79 -7.79
N ALA A 17 -10.71 8.70 -7.16
CA ALA A 17 -10.34 9.26 -5.85
C ALA A 17 -10.21 8.15 -4.80
N ILE A 18 -11.13 7.17 -4.77
CA ILE A 18 -11.05 6.02 -3.86
C ILE A 18 -9.77 5.22 -4.10
N TYR A 19 -9.45 4.87 -5.34
CA TYR A 19 -8.24 4.10 -5.64
C TYR A 19 -6.96 4.85 -5.28
N LEU A 20 -6.91 6.17 -5.48
CA LEU A 20 -5.78 6.99 -5.06
C LEU A 20 -5.65 7.07 -3.53
N ILE A 21 -6.77 7.21 -2.82
CA ILE A 21 -6.78 7.17 -1.35
C ILE A 21 -6.29 5.80 -0.85
N LEU A 22 -6.72 4.70 -1.48
CA LEU A 22 -6.25 3.35 -1.14
C LEU A 22 -4.76 3.18 -1.41
N ALA A 23 -4.24 3.74 -2.51
CA ALA A 23 -2.80 3.72 -2.80
C ALA A 23 -2.01 4.48 -1.72
N ILE A 24 -2.50 5.64 -1.26
CA ILE A 24 -1.88 6.38 -0.16
C ILE A 24 -2.00 5.61 1.16
N ALA A 25 -3.13 4.96 1.42
CA ALA A 25 -3.35 4.16 2.62
C ALA A 25 -2.44 2.93 2.71
N CYS A 26 -1.84 2.47 1.59
CA CYS A 26 -0.86 1.40 1.60
C CYS A 26 0.40 1.75 2.41
N TYR A 27 0.82 3.03 2.45
CA TYR A 27 2.02 3.44 3.20
C TYR A 27 1.89 3.33 4.73
N PRO A 28 0.83 3.89 5.38
CA PRO A 28 0.63 3.67 6.81
C PRO A 28 0.35 2.20 7.13
N ALA A 29 -0.37 1.47 6.26
CA ALA A 29 -0.59 0.03 6.42
C ALA A 29 0.72 -0.78 6.37
N MET A 30 1.64 -0.43 5.46
CA MET A 30 2.98 -1.01 5.39
C MET A 30 3.77 -0.76 6.66
N SER A 31 3.80 0.48 7.15
CA SER A 31 4.49 0.84 8.41
C SER A 31 3.97 0.03 9.59
N PHE A 32 2.64 -0.05 9.74
CA PHE A 32 1.99 -0.85 10.78
C PHE A 32 2.34 -2.34 10.67
N THR A 33 2.33 -2.89 9.45
CA THR A 33 2.64 -4.31 9.23
C THR A 33 4.08 -4.63 9.59
N ILE A 34 5.03 -3.78 9.22
CA ILE A 34 6.46 -3.95 9.57
C ILE A 34 6.63 -3.92 11.10
N GLN A 35 5.93 -3.02 11.78
CA GLN A 35 5.98 -2.94 13.24
C GLN A 35 5.45 -4.21 13.90
N VAL A 36 4.29 -4.71 13.45
CA VAL A 36 3.73 -5.98 13.95
C VAL A 36 4.70 -7.14 13.71
N ILE A 37 5.33 -7.22 12.54
CA ILE A 37 6.32 -8.26 12.24
C ILE A 37 7.52 -8.15 13.19
N SER A 38 8.02 -6.93 13.42
CA SER A 38 9.12 -6.67 14.36
C SER A 38 8.80 -7.10 15.79
N ASP A 39 7.56 -6.87 16.22
CA ASP A 39 7.11 -7.22 17.57
C ASP A 39 6.89 -8.73 17.74
N VAL A 40 6.24 -9.38 16.77
CA VAL A 40 6.00 -10.83 16.80
C VAL A 40 7.29 -11.63 16.65
N SER A 41 8.23 -11.16 15.84
CA SER A 41 9.51 -11.82 15.62
C SER A 41 10.53 -11.58 16.75
N GLY A 42 10.20 -10.74 17.72
CA GLY A 42 11.12 -10.37 18.81
C GLY A 42 12.28 -9.47 18.37
N LEU A 43 12.28 -8.98 17.13
CA LEU A 43 13.31 -8.09 16.61
C LEU A 43 13.39 -6.79 17.42
N THR A 44 12.24 -6.28 17.87
CA THR A 44 12.14 -5.10 18.74
C THR A 44 12.89 -5.32 20.05
N GLN A 45 12.74 -6.49 20.68
CA GLN A 45 13.43 -6.84 21.93
C GLN A 45 14.92 -7.09 21.70
N TRP A 46 15.26 -7.76 20.61
CA TRP A 46 16.64 -8.02 20.24
C TRP A 46 17.43 -6.72 20.02
N SER A 47 16.83 -5.74 19.32
CA SER A 47 17.41 -4.42 19.09
C SER A 47 17.59 -3.61 20.38
N GLN A 48 16.67 -3.72 21.34
CA GLN A 48 16.82 -3.06 22.64
C GLN A 48 18.01 -3.62 23.45
N GLN A 49 18.31 -4.92 23.32
CA GLN A 49 19.40 -5.57 24.05
C GLN A 49 20.77 -5.44 23.38
N HIS A 50 20.83 -5.49 22.04
CA HIS A 50 22.09 -5.52 21.28
C HIS A 50 22.43 -4.17 20.64
N GLY A 51 21.57 -3.16 20.81
CA GLY A 51 21.74 -1.82 20.26
C GLY A 51 21.15 -1.67 18.85
N PRO A 52 21.22 -0.45 18.29
CA PRO A 52 20.64 -0.12 16.98
C PRO A 52 21.45 -0.64 15.79
N TYR A 53 22.60 -1.28 16.05
CA TYR A 53 23.47 -1.76 15.00
C TYR A 53 22.89 -3.00 14.33
N PHE A 54 22.64 -2.86 13.03
CA PHE A 54 22.03 -3.88 12.19
C PHE A 54 23.03 -5.00 11.92
N ILE A 55 22.99 -6.04 12.73
CA ILE A 55 23.78 -7.24 12.47
C ILE A 55 22.88 -8.19 11.69
N LEU A 56 23.15 -8.38 10.39
CA LEU A 56 22.61 -9.50 9.62
C LEU A 56 23.25 -10.78 10.16
N ASN A 57 22.56 -11.45 11.08
CA ASN A 57 22.93 -12.76 11.57
C ASN A 57 21.84 -13.77 11.20
N GLU A 58 22.02 -15.03 11.58
CA GLU A 58 21.07 -16.11 11.29
C GLU A 58 19.66 -15.89 11.89
N ILE A 59 19.55 -15.04 12.92
CA ILE A 59 18.30 -14.75 13.65
C ILE A 59 17.57 -13.56 13.02
N THR A 60 18.27 -12.46 12.77
CA THR A 60 17.69 -11.22 12.24
C THR A 60 17.52 -11.25 10.72
N GLY A 61 18.35 -12.00 10.00
CA GLY A 61 18.34 -12.09 8.54
C GLY A 61 16.98 -12.52 7.97
N PRO A 62 16.37 -13.63 8.42
CA PRO A 62 15.06 -14.07 7.94
C PRO A 62 13.94 -13.03 8.18
N ILE A 63 13.98 -12.34 9.32
CA ILE A 63 12.98 -11.32 9.69
C ILE A 63 13.10 -10.11 8.77
N VAL A 64 14.33 -9.67 8.50
CA VAL A 64 14.61 -8.58 7.57
C VAL A 64 14.15 -8.92 6.16
N MET A 65 14.42 -10.15 5.69
CA MET A 65 13.93 -10.60 4.39
C MET A 65 12.40 -10.62 4.34
N THR A 66 11.74 -11.00 5.43
CA THR A 66 10.27 -10.95 5.53
C THR A 66 9.76 -9.51 5.38
N ASN A 67 10.37 -8.54 6.08
CA ASN A 67 10.03 -7.13 5.94
C ASN A 67 10.26 -6.62 4.50
N PHE A 68 11.34 -7.06 3.85
CA PHE A 68 11.61 -6.72 2.46
C PHE A 68 10.50 -7.20 1.52
N PHE A 69 10.04 -8.45 1.65
CA PHE A 69 8.93 -8.97 0.86
C PHE A 69 7.62 -8.23 1.12
N VAL A 70 7.38 -7.82 2.36
CA VAL A 70 6.21 -7.03 2.74
C VAL A 70 6.23 -5.66 2.06
N ILE A 71 7.37 -4.99 2.05
CA ILE A 71 7.54 -3.71 1.34
C ILE A 71 7.27 -3.88 -0.15
N LEU A 72 7.85 -4.90 -0.79
CA LEU A 72 7.60 -5.19 -2.21
C LEU A 72 6.12 -5.46 -2.48
N PHE A 73 5.44 -6.19 -1.60
CA PHE A 73 4.01 -6.44 -1.70
C PHE A 73 3.19 -5.14 -1.65
N PHE A 74 3.48 -4.25 -0.69
CA PHE A 74 2.76 -2.97 -0.57
C PHE A 74 3.06 -2.01 -1.73
N ILE A 75 4.29 -2.01 -2.26
CA ILE A 75 4.64 -1.25 -3.47
C ILE A 75 3.82 -1.77 -4.67
N ALA A 76 3.81 -3.09 -4.89
CA ALA A 76 3.04 -3.70 -5.97
C ALA A 76 1.53 -3.42 -5.81
N LEU A 77 1.01 -3.49 -4.58
CA LEU A 77 -0.39 -3.19 -4.27
C LEU A 77 -0.73 -1.71 -4.55
N SER A 78 0.14 -0.79 -4.14
CA SER A 78 -0.01 0.64 -4.43
C SER A 78 0.01 0.92 -5.94
N MET A 79 0.94 0.30 -6.67
CA MET A 79 0.98 0.37 -8.14
C MET A 79 -0.28 -0.19 -8.78
N ALA A 80 -0.83 -1.30 -8.26
CA ALA A 80 -2.08 -1.88 -8.77
C ALA A 80 -3.28 -0.94 -8.57
N PHE A 81 -3.36 -0.24 -7.43
CA PHE A 81 -4.40 0.77 -7.20
C PHE A 81 -4.23 1.99 -8.08
N ILE A 82 -3.00 2.47 -8.27
CA ILE A 82 -2.69 3.57 -9.21
C ILE A 82 -3.09 3.15 -10.63
N PHE A 83 -2.71 1.95 -11.07
CA PHE A 83 -3.07 1.45 -12.39
C PHE A 83 -4.59 1.33 -12.55
N LYS A 84 -5.33 0.87 -11.55
CA LYS A 84 -6.80 0.87 -11.57
C LYS A 84 -7.39 2.28 -11.54
N ALA A 85 -6.77 3.25 -10.88
CA ALA A 85 -7.24 4.63 -10.87
C ALA A 85 -7.16 5.26 -12.27
N PHE A 86 -6.07 5.02 -13.00
CA PHE A 86 -5.87 5.57 -14.33
C PHE A 86 -6.47 4.71 -15.46
N GLY A 87 -6.60 3.40 -15.24
CA GLY A 87 -7.26 2.45 -16.15
C GLY A 87 -8.79 2.45 -16.06
N ALA A 88 -9.39 3.11 -15.06
CA ALA A 88 -10.85 3.30 -14.98
C ALA A 88 -11.42 4.31 -16.01
N THR A 89 -10.72 4.50 -17.12
CA THR A 89 -11.10 5.35 -18.25
C THR A 89 -11.42 4.43 -19.41
N GLU A 90 -12.51 4.70 -20.13
CA GLU A 90 -13.16 3.84 -21.14
C GLU A 90 -14.18 2.90 -20.46
N GLU A 91 -15.48 3.22 -20.48
CA GLU A 91 -16.29 3.44 -21.66
C GLU A 91 -16.87 4.87 -21.71
N LEU A 92 -16.31 5.74 -22.55
CA LEU A 92 -17.08 6.84 -23.12
C LEU A 92 -17.84 6.23 -24.29
N PRO A 93 -19.18 6.11 -24.26
CA PRO A 93 -19.90 5.82 -25.49
C PRO A 93 -19.62 7.00 -26.42
N ILE A 94 -18.89 6.73 -27.49
CA ILE A 94 -18.89 7.58 -28.68
C ILE A 94 -20.26 7.32 -29.31
N ASP A 95 -21.26 8.10 -28.91
CA ASP A 95 -22.49 8.42 -29.65
C ASP A 95 -23.20 9.62 -28.99
#